data_AF-A0AAV4FXN0-F1
#
_entry.id   AF-A0AAV4FXN0-F1
#
_cell.length_a   1.000
_cell.length_b   1.000
_cell.length_c   1.000
_cell.angle_alpha   90.00
_cell.angle_beta   90.00
_cell.angle_gamma   90.00
#
_symmetry.space_group_name_H-M   'P 1'
#
loop_
_entity.id
_entity.type
_entity.pdbx_description
1 polymer ?
#
loop_
_entity_poly.entity_id
_entity_poly.type
_entity_poly.pdbx_seq_one_letter_code
_entity_poly.pdbx_strand_id
1 'polypeptide(L)'
;MFSPDRVNGIGLYIGLRNNTDTKLVTWDDGTALASDLPWKNEDDANNLNGRPFGRLHRLANLIATRGTQSKMALCGNHVNLPTEAHGASNPGQHAVGVSSSLSVTKVFSYLECVLLCGQDHRCRAAEYNSDLLTCMTLGPGSYSGLAGNINSQMFVRNGFS
;
A
#
# COMPACT_ATOMS: atom_id res chain seq x y z
N MET A 1 -4.69 -29.13 -8.68
CA MET A 1 -4.38 -28.75 -10.07
C MET A 1 -5.37 -27.68 -10.49
N PHE A 2 -4.99 -26.41 -10.44
CA PHE A 2 -5.87 -25.29 -10.82
C PHE A 2 -5.72 -25.02 -12.32
N SER A 3 -6.85 -24.97 -13.04
CA SER A 3 -6.88 -24.70 -14.49
C SER A 3 -6.61 -23.20 -14.76
N PRO A 4 -5.75 -22.82 -15.72
CA PRO A 4 -5.36 -21.44 -15.96
C PRO A 4 -6.39 -20.60 -16.74
N ASP A 5 -7.45 -21.21 -17.27
CA ASP A 5 -8.33 -20.55 -18.23
C ASP A 5 -9.52 -19.87 -17.55
N ARG A 6 -9.38 -18.56 -17.29
CA ARG A 6 -10.40 -17.49 -17.12
C ARG A 6 -10.14 -16.52 -15.96
N VAL A 7 -8.91 -16.04 -15.77
CA VAL A 7 -8.67 -14.87 -14.89
C VAL A 7 -8.95 -13.56 -15.66
N ASN A 8 -10.18 -13.37 -16.13
CA ASN A 8 -10.65 -12.07 -16.67
C ASN A 8 -11.16 -11.14 -15.54
N GLY A 9 -10.45 -11.13 -14.40
CA GLY A 9 -11.01 -10.78 -13.11
C GLY A 9 -10.64 -9.44 -12.49
N ILE A 10 -9.87 -8.54 -13.13
CA ILE A 10 -9.51 -7.14 -12.74
C ILE A 10 -9.65 -6.81 -11.23
N GLY A 11 -8.84 -7.45 -10.39
CA GLY A 11 -8.66 -7.12 -8.97
C GLY A 11 -8.68 -8.31 -8.02
N LEU A 12 -8.19 -8.08 -6.79
CA LEU A 12 -8.05 -9.06 -5.71
C LEU A 12 -9.01 -8.72 -4.58
N TYR A 13 -9.73 -9.70 -4.03
CA TYR A 13 -10.47 -9.46 -2.78
C TYR A 13 -9.48 -9.15 -1.66
N ILE A 14 -9.91 -8.30 -0.74
CA ILE A 14 -9.21 -7.98 0.49
C ILE A 14 -10.20 -8.19 1.64
N GLY A 15 -9.70 -8.32 2.86
CA GLY A 15 -10.53 -8.54 4.05
C GLY A 15 -11.34 -7.32 4.47
N LEU A 16 -11.98 -6.61 3.54
CA LEU A 16 -12.87 -5.49 3.83
C LEU A 16 -14.31 -6.00 3.83
N ARG A 17 -15.03 -5.81 4.94
CA ARG A 17 -16.40 -6.31 5.10
C ARG A 17 -17.32 -5.30 5.76
N ASN A 18 -18.54 -5.19 5.23
CA ASN A 18 -19.63 -4.52 5.94
C ASN A 18 -20.33 -5.52 6.88
N ASN A 19 -20.27 -5.24 8.17
CA ASN A 19 -20.97 -6.03 9.17
C ASN A 19 -22.47 -5.69 9.13
N THR A 20 -23.29 -6.70 8.82
CA THR A 20 -24.74 -6.53 8.64
C THR A 20 -25.46 -6.08 9.91
N ASP A 21 -24.91 -6.39 11.07
CA ASP A 21 -25.53 -6.18 12.37
C ASP A 21 -25.22 -4.77 12.90
N THR A 22 -23.97 -4.33 12.76
CA THR A 22 -23.54 -2.99 13.21
C THR A 22 -23.67 -1.92 12.14
N LYS A 23 -23.85 -2.30 10.86
CA LYS A 23 -23.74 -1.41 9.68
C LYS A 23 -22.39 -0.70 9.57
N LEU A 24 -21.38 -1.18 10.31
CA LEU A 24 -20.03 -0.65 10.25
C LEU A 24 -19.23 -1.45 9.24
N VAL A 25 -18.41 -0.73 8.48
CA VAL A 25 -17.44 -1.33 7.59
C VAL A 25 -16.12 -1.39 8.32
N THR A 26 -15.59 -2.59 8.43
CA THR A 26 -14.33 -2.88 9.12
C THR A 26 -13.49 -3.79 8.25
N TRP A 27 -12.22 -3.91 8.60
CA TRP A 27 -11.44 -5.05 8.16
C TRP A 27 -11.95 -6.34 8.83
N ASP A 28 -11.67 -7.49 8.22
CA ASP A 28 -12.09 -8.82 8.67
C ASP A 28 -11.40 -9.21 9.99
N ASP A 29 -10.31 -8.54 10.35
CA ASP A 29 -9.65 -8.64 11.65
C ASP A 29 -10.29 -7.74 12.74
N GLY A 30 -11.33 -6.99 12.39
CA GLY A 30 -12.06 -6.10 13.28
C GLY A 30 -11.48 -4.68 13.38
N THR A 31 -10.37 -4.38 12.72
CA THR A 31 -9.80 -3.02 12.72
C THR A 31 -10.68 -2.03 11.94
N ALA A 32 -10.70 -0.78 12.40
CA ALA A 32 -11.47 0.27 11.76
C ALA A 32 -10.82 0.70 10.43
N LEU A 33 -11.63 1.24 9.52
CA LEU A 33 -11.12 1.81 8.28
C LEU A 33 -10.43 3.14 8.52
N ALA A 34 -9.31 3.34 7.83
CA ALA A 34 -8.71 4.65 7.71
C ALA A 34 -9.61 5.57 6.86
N SER A 35 -9.65 6.86 7.18
CA SER A 35 -10.48 7.82 6.46
C SER A 35 -9.96 8.16 5.07
N ASP A 36 -8.68 7.90 4.81
CA ASP A 36 -7.92 8.23 3.59
C ASP A 36 -7.73 7.02 2.66
N LEU A 37 -8.54 5.97 2.82
CA LEU A 37 -8.48 4.81 1.95
C LEU A 37 -8.62 5.22 0.47
N PRO A 38 -7.81 4.63 -0.45
CA PRO A 38 -7.73 5.06 -1.84
C PRO A 38 -8.91 4.53 -2.66
N TRP A 39 -10.13 4.98 -2.36
CA TRP A 39 -11.33 4.58 -3.11
C TRP A 39 -11.24 5.04 -4.56
N LYS A 40 -11.73 4.20 -5.48
CA LYS A 40 -11.76 4.54 -6.91
C LYS A 40 -12.69 5.72 -7.21
N ASN A 41 -13.78 5.85 -6.45
CA ASN A 41 -14.76 6.92 -6.52
C ASN A 41 -15.53 7.00 -5.19
N GLU A 42 -16.24 8.10 -4.96
CA GLU A 42 -17.05 8.33 -3.76
C GLU A 42 -18.21 7.34 -3.61
N ASP A 43 -18.79 6.87 -4.72
CA ASP A 43 -19.88 5.89 -4.68
C ASP A 43 -19.45 4.57 -4.05
N ASP A 44 -18.22 4.11 -4.33
CA ASP A 44 -17.65 2.90 -3.74
C ASP A 44 -17.41 3.07 -2.23
N ALA A 45 -17.06 4.28 -1.78
CA ALA A 45 -16.94 4.59 -0.35
C ALA A 45 -18.30 4.65 0.37
N ASN A 46 -19.32 5.20 -0.30
CA ASN A 46 -20.63 5.47 0.29
C ASN A 46 -21.62 4.27 0.20
N ASN A 47 -21.39 3.32 -0.72
CA ASN A 47 -22.34 2.25 -1.02
C ASN A 47 -21.90 0.86 -0.54
N LEU A 48 -21.33 0.79 0.66
CA LEU A 48 -20.89 -0.48 1.25
C LEU A 48 -22.06 -1.34 1.75
N ASN A 49 -23.24 -0.74 1.95
CA ASN A 49 -24.47 -1.48 2.30
C ASN A 49 -25.00 -2.35 1.16
N GLY A 50 -24.93 -1.89 -0.09
CA GLY A 50 -25.30 -2.68 -1.26
C GLY A 50 -24.18 -3.55 -1.82
N ARG A 51 -22.97 -3.39 -1.31
CA ARG A 51 -21.73 -3.99 -1.80
C ARG A 51 -20.77 -4.28 -0.62
N PRO A 52 -21.06 -5.33 0.17
CA PRO A 52 -20.45 -5.50 1.49
C PRO A 52 -18.99 -5.96 1.47
N PHE A 53 -18.35 -6.14 0.31
CA PHE A 53 -16.97 -6.61 0.20
C PHE A 53 -16.09 -5.62 -0.54
N GLY A 54 -14.84 -5.46 -0.10
CA GLY A 54 -13.84 -4.66 -0.81
C GLY A 54 -12.99 -5.46 -1.80
N ARG A 55 -12.53 -4.79 -2.85
CA ARG A 55 -11.59 -5.34 -3.81
C ARG A 55 -10.51 -4.32 -4.15
N LEU A 56 -9.27 -4.78 -4.23
CA LEU A 56 -8.15 -4.01 -4.77
C LEU A 56 -8.18 -4.06 -6.29
N HIS A 57 -8.35 -2.91 -6.93
CA HIS A 57 -8.33 -2.76 -8.37
C HIS A 57 -6.88 -2.78 -8.89
N ARG A 58 -6.68 -3.07 -10.19
CA ARG A 58 -5.35 -3.12 -10.83
C ARG A 58 -4.54 -1.81 -10.76
N LEU A 59 -5.19 -0.70 -10.42
CA LEU A 59 -4.57 0.63 -10.28
C LEU A 59 -4.35 1.00 -8.80
N ALA A 60 -4.28 0.00 -7.91
CA ALA A 60 -4.10 0.17 -6.47
C ALA A 60 -5.20 0.96 -5.72
N ASN A 61 -6.36 1.16 -6.35
CA ASN A 61 -7.53 1.77 -5.69
C ASN A 61 -8.50 0.70 -5.17
N LEU A 62 -9.31 1.05 -4.17
CA LEU A 62 -10.35 0.20 -3.61
C LEU A 62 -11.68 0.40 -4.32
N ILE A 63 -12.41 -0.70 -4.51
CA ILE A 63 -13.79 -0.71 -5.02
C ILE A 63 -14.67 -1.57 -4.12
N ALA A 64 -15.94 -1.20 -3.98
CA ALA A 64 -16.92 -2.01 -3.28
C ALA A 64 -17.60 -2.99 -4.25
N THR A 65 -17.88 -4.20 -3.81
CA THR A 65 -18.54 -5.24 -4.63
C THR A 65 -19.50 -6.11 -3.81
N ARG A 66 -20.41 -6.80 -4.51
CA ARG A 66 -21.38 -7.74 -3.91
C ARG A 66 -20.80 -9.09 -3.51
N GLY A 67 -19.59 -9.42 -3.96
CA GLY A 67 -18.93 -10.68 -3.59
C GLY A 67 -19.46 -11.94 -4.28
N THR A 68 -20.28 -11.83 -5.33
CA THR A 68 -20.98 -12.97 -5.94
C THR A 68 -20.11 -13.84 -6.87
N GLN A 69 -18.87 -13.44 -7.12
CA GLN A 69 -17.94 -14.16 -8.01
C GLN A 69 -16.72 -14.62 -7.22
N SER A 70 -16.32 -15.88 -7.43
CA SER A 70 -15.02 -16.39 -6.97
C SER A 70 -13.88 -15.63 -7.66
N LYS A 71 -12.97 -15.06 -6.86
CA LYS A 71 -11.74 -14.42 -7.33
C LYS A 71 -10.60 -14.71 -6.36
N MET A 72 -9.38 -14.42 -6.78
CA MET A 72 -8.22 -14.43 -5.89
C MET A 72 -8.40 -13.38 -4.79
N ALA A 73 -7.81 -13.66 -3.62
CA ALA A 73 -7.84 -12.80 -2.44
C ALA A 73 -6.43 -12.56 -1.92
N LEU A 74 -6.22 -11.42 -1.28
CA LEU A 74 -5.02 -11.08 -0.54
C LEU A 74 -5.29 -11.27 0.96
N CYS A 75 -4.46 -12.08 1.60
CA CYS A 75 -4.54 -12.32 3.05
C CYS A 75 -3.39 -11.58 3.74
N GLY A 76 -3.70 -10.79 4.76
CA GLY A 76 -2.73 -10.21 5.68
C GLY A 76 -2.60 -11.10 6.91
N ASN A 77 -1.37 -11.44 7.31
CA ASN A 77 -1.11 -12.04 8.62
C ASN A 77 -0.54 -10.95 9.54
N HIS A 78 -1.38 -10.44 10.44
CA HIS A 78 -1.02 -9.38 11.37
C HIS A 78 -0.45 -9.91 12.70
N VAL A 79 -0.23 -11.24 12.80
CA VAL A 79 0.36 -11.83 14.00
C VAL A 79 1.85 -11.52 14.02
N ASN A 80 2.25 -10.61 14.92
CA ASN A 80 3.63 -10.17 15.19
C ASN A 80 4.29 -9.19 14.20
N LEU A 81 3.55 -8.31 13.53
CA LEU A 81 4.20 -7.23 12.77
C LEU A 81 4.50 -6.02 13.67
N PRO A 82 5.77 -5.56 13.76
CA PRO A 82 6.06 -4.28 14.38
C PRO A 82 5.44 -3.17 13.51
N THR A 83 4.46 -2.46 14.09
CA THR A 83 4.10 -1.06 13.83
C THR A 83 3.79 -0.69 12.39
N GLU A 84 2.51 -0.46 12.14
CA GLU A 84 2.00 0.30 10.99
C GLU A 84 2.95 1.48 10.66
N ALA A 85 3.43 1.52 9.42
CA ALA A 85 4.36 2.56 8.98
C ALA A 85 3.56 3.65 8.26
N HIS A 86 3.23 4.72 8.98
CA HIS A 86 2.65 5.91 8.36
C HIS A 86 3.73 6.74 7.67
N GLY A 87 3.38 7.43 6.59
CA GLY A 87 4.32 8.29 5.88
C GLY A 87 3.68 9.10 4.77
N ALA A 88 4.49 9.91 4.11
CA ALA A 88 4.09 10.76 2.99
C ALA A 88 4.85 10.36 1.72
N SER A 89 4.10 10.20 0.64
CA SER A 89 4.63 10.00 -0.71
C SER A 89 4.90 11.34 -1.39
N ASN A 90 6.11 11.53 -1.89
CA ASN A 90 6.53 12.71 -2.64
C ASN A 90 6.88 12.27 -4.08
N PRO A 91 5.91 12.30 -5.00
CA PRO A 91 6.13 11.87 -6.38
C PRO A 91 7.01 12.88 -7.12
N GLY A 92 7.84 12.38 -8.05
CA GLY A 92 8.73 13.23 -8.83
C GLY A 92 9.85 13.86 -8.00
N GLN A 93 10.18 13.26 -6.85
CA GLN A 93 11.21 13.75 -5.94
C GLN A 93 12.19 12.62 -5.57
N HIS A 94 13.42 13.02 -5.27
CA HIS A 94 14.49 12.13 -4.83
C HIS A 94 15.29 12.78 -3.68
N ALA A 95 16.04 11.97 -2.94
CA ALA A 95 16.83 12.42 -1.80
C ALA A 95 18.13 13.13 -2.26
N VAL A 96 18.45 14.26 -1.62
CA VAL A 96 19.68 15.03 -1.85
C VAL A 96 20.59 14.95 -0.64
N GLY A 97 21.90 15.05 -0.89
CA GLY A 97 22.90 15.02 0.17
C GLY A 97 22.90 13.70 0.93
N VAL A 98 22.70 12.60 0.21
CA VAL A 98 22.63 11.26 0.79
C VAL A 98 24.00 10.91 1.38
N SER A 99 24.07 10.77 2.70
CA SER A 99 25.30 10.45 3.42
C SER A 99 25.50 8.94 3.61
N SER A 100 24.40 8.20 3.71
CA SER A 100 24.39 6.75 3.88
C SER A 100 23.06 6.16 3.43
N SER A 101 23.09 4.90 2.98
CA SER A 101 21.90 4.09 2.73
C SER A 101 21.89 2.86 3.62
N LEU A 102 20.70 2.41 4.01
CA LEU A 102 20.52 1.15 4.74
C LEU A 102 20.57 -0.04 3.80
N SER A 103 19.97 0.11 2.61
CA SER A 103 19.96 -0.90 1.56
C SER A 103 19.70 -0.25 0.20
N VAL A 104 20.20 -0.90 -0.85
CA VAL A 104 19.82 -0.64 -2.24
C VAL A 104 19.47 -1.98 -2.87
N THR A 105 18.23 -2.16 -3.31
CA THR A 105 17.71 -3.44 -3.81
C THR A 105 16.88 -3.23 -5.07
N LYS A 106 16.87 -4.21 -5.97
CA LYS A 106 15.96 -4.19 -7.13
C LYS A 106 14.54 -4.51 -6.69
N VAL A 107 13.59 -3.70 -7.12
CA VAL A 107 12.15 -3.87 -6.86
C VAL A 107 11.36 -3.54 -8.11
N PHE A 108 10.22 -4.17 -8.30
CA PHE A 108 9.40 -4.01 -9.50
C PHE A 108 8.40 -2.86 -9.40
N SER A 109 8.22 -2.29 -8.20
CA SER A 109 7.25 -1.21 -8.00
C SER A 109 7.61 -0.30 -6.83
N TYR A 110 7.04 0.91 -6.86
CA TYR A 110 7.08 1.84 -5.74
C TYR A 110 6.52 1.24 -4.45
N LEU A 111 5.37 0.53 -4.53
CA LEU A 111 4.73 -0.08 -3.38
C LEU A 111 5.66 -1.10 -2.69
N GLU A 112 6.35 -1.92 -3.47
CA GLU A 112 7.34 -2.86 -2.94
C GLU A 112 8.47 -2.13 -2.19
N CYS A 113 8.94 -1.00 -2.72
CA CYS A 113 9.93 -0.16 -2.03
C CYS A 113 9.42 0.38 -0.69
N VAL A 114 8.19 0.86 -0.64
CA VAL A 114 7.55 1.35 0.59
C VAL A 114 7.41 0.22 1.62
N LEU A 115 7.00 -0.97 1.19
CA LEU A 115 6.86 -2.14 2.06
C LEU A 115 8.21 -2.56 2.66
N LEU A 116 9.28 -2.57 1.86
CA LEU A 116 10.63 -2.85 2.37
C LEU A 116 11.05 -1.85 3.46
N CYS A 117 10.74 -0.57 3.28
CA CYS A 117 10.99 0.44 4.31
C CYS A 117 10.09 0.26 5.54
N GLY A 118 8.82 -0.12 5.34
CA GLY A 118 7.89 -0.41 6.45
C GLY A 118 8.35 -1.57 7.32
N GLN A 119 9.00 -2.57 6.71
CA GLN A 119 9.52 -3.76 7.40
C GLN A 119 10.84 -3.52 8.16
N ASP A 120 11.64 -2.51 7.77
CA ASP A 120 12.86 -2.13 8.51
C ASP A 120 12.56 -0.98 9.49
N HIS A 121 12.57 -1.28 10.79
CA HIS A 121 12.35 -0.31 11.86
C HIS A 121 13.35 0.87 11.86
N ARG A 122 14.50 0.74 11.18
CA ARG A 122 15.50 1.81 11.03
C ARG A 122 15.19 2.72 9.84
N CYS A 123 14.38 2.27 8.89
CA CYS A 123 14.07 3.03 7.69
C CYS A 123 13.23 4.27 8.04
N ARG A 124 13.61 5.40 7.45
CA ARG A 124 12.96 6.71 7.59
C ARG A 124 12.49 7.25 6.26
N ALA A 125 13.20 6.89 5.20
CA ALA A 125 12.82 7.27 3.86
C ALA A 125 13.16 6.15 2.88
N ALA A 126 12.40 6.07 1.79
CA ALA A 126 12.67 5.16 0.70
C ALA A 126 12.55 5.91 -0.62
N GLU A 127 13.54 5.74 -1.48
CA GLU A 127 13.55 6.29 -2.82
C GLU A 127 13.41 5.15 -3.83
N TYR A 128 12.36 5.21 -4.63
CA TYR A 128 12.17 4.32 -5.76
C TYR A 128 12.55 5.04 -7.05
N ASN A 129 13.43 4.44 -7.84
CA ASN A 129 13.79 4.89 -9.17
C ASN A 129 13.15 3.97 -10.22
N SER A 130 12.25 4.52 -11.05
CA SER A 130 11.49 3.77 -12.03
C SER A 130 12.31 3.33 -13.25
N ASP A 131 13.38 4.06 -13.60
CA ASP A 131 14.24 3.71 -14.74
C ASP A 131 15.09 2.49 -14.41
N LEU A 132 15.62 2.46 -13.19
CA LEU A 132 16.53 1.41 -12.72
C LEU A 132 15.81 0.26 -12.03
N LEU A 133 14.52 0.43 -11.70
CA LEU A 133 13.74 -0.51 -10.89
C LEU A 133 14.47 -0.81 -9.58
N THR A 134 14.90 0.25 -8.89
CA THR A 134 15.66 0.16 -7.64
C THR A 134 14.97 0.90 -6.52
N CYS A 135 15.09 0.35 -5.31
CA CYS A 135 14.69 0.95 -4.06
C CYS A 135 15.93 1.20 -3.21
N MET A 136 16.11 2.44 -2.77
CA MET A 136 17.11 2.82 -1.79
C MET A 136 16.40 3.18 -0.48
N THR A 137 16.68 2.45 0.60
CA THR A 137 16.17 2.77 1.93
C THR A 137 17.20 3.59 2.71
N LEU A 138 16.71 4.59 3.42
CA LEU A 138 17.50 5.61 4.10
C LEU A 138 17.13 5.65 5.59
N GLY A 139 18.14 5.83 6.44
CA GLY A 139 17.99 5.94 7.88
C GLY A 139 17.75 7.38 8.37
N PRO A 140 17.75 7.60 9.69
CA PRO A 140 17.65 8.93 10.27
C PRO A 140 18.85 9.80 9.89
N GLY A 141 18.59 11.02 9.41
CA GLY A 141 19.64 11.96 9.03
C GLY A 141 20.47 11.54 7.80
N SER A 142 20.02 10.53 7.05
CA SER A 142 20.73 10.01 5.88
C SER A 142 20.65 10.89 4.64
N TYR A 143 19.82 11.95 4.65
CA TYR A 143 19.65 12.89 3.54
C TYR A 143 19.39 14.30 4.08
N SER A 144 19.72 15.33 3.30
CA SER A 144 19.61 16.75 3.71
C SER A 144 18.41 17.49 3.12
N GLY A 145 17.72 16.89 2.13
CA GLY A 145 16.54 17.48 1.51
C GLY A 145 16.03 16.66 0.33
N LEU A 146 15.06 17.23 -0.38
CA LEU A 146 14.45 16.65 -1.58
C LEU A 146 14.67 17.56 -2.77
N ALA A 147 14.93 16.96 -3.94
CA ALA A 147 14.96 17.66 -5.22
C ALA A 147 14.06 16.97 -6.23
N GLY A 148 13.71 17.69 -7.30
CA GLY A 148 12.86 17.17 -8.36
C GLY A 148 13.59 16.14 -9.24
N ASN A 149 12.99 14.98 -9.44
CA ASN A 149 13.37 13.98 -10.42
C ASN A 149 12.11 13.19 -10.84
N ILE A 150 11.70 13.35 -12.10
CA ILE A 150 10.46 12.76 -12.62
C ILE A 150 10.42 11.23 -12.58
N ASN A 151 11.58 10.57 -12.59
CA ASN A 151 11.69 9.12 -12.57
C ASN A 151 11.87 8.57 -11.15
N SER A 152 11.74 9.42 -10.13
CA SER A 152 11.89 9.05 -8.73
C SER A 152 10.63 9.31 -7.94
N GLN A 153 10.37 8.44 -6.97
CA GLN A 153 9.29 8.60 -6.00
C GLN A 153 9.84 8.36 -4.62
N MET A 154 9.62 9.32 -3.73
CA MET A 154 10.11 9.26 -2.37
C MET A 154 8.97 8.90 -1.41
N PHE A 155 9.23 8.10 -0.40
CA PHE A 155 8.36 7.84 0.75
C PHE A 155 9.09 8.26 2.03
N VAL A 156 8.51 9.17 2.80
CA VAL A 156 9.04 9.61 4.10
C VAL A 156 8.15 9.07 5.20
N ARG A 157 8.71 8.33 6.17
CA ARG A 157 7.96 7.78 7.30
C ARG A 157 7.66 8.88 8.33
N ASN A 158 6.40 8.96 8.77
CA ASN A 158 5.92 9.87 9.80
C ASN A 158 6.20 9.26 11.19
N GLY A 159 7.29 9.69 11.83
CA GLY A 159 7.57 9.39 13.24
C GLY A 159 7.83 7.91 13.60
N PHE A 160 8.07 7.67 14.90
CA PHE A 160 8.26 6.35 15.51
C PHE A 160 7.10 6.12 16.48
N SER A 161 6.30 5.10 16.24
CA SER A 161 5.48 4.47 17.28
C SER A 161 6.04 3.08 17.52
#